data_AF-A0A9N9X6D8-F1
#
_entry.id   AF-A0A9N9X6D8-F1
#
_cell.length_a   1.000
_cell.length_b   1.000
_cell.length_c   1.000
_cell.angle_alpha   90.00
_cell.angle_beta   90.00
_cell.angle_gamma   90.00
#
_symmetry.space_group_name_H-M   'P 1'
#
loop_
_entity.id
_entity.type
_entity.pdbx_description
1 polymer ?
#
loop_
_entity_poly.entity_id
_entity_poly.type
_entity_poly.pdbx_seq_one_letter_code
_entity_poly.pdbx_strand_id
1 'polypeptide(L)' 'MNQAEVTKLVSKLKIKVNPRLRKFRNPLGPEERLNKLRKTVTALIKHERIELNFPRANESRMYAERVNGISFIVLLSCT' A
#
# COMPACT_ATOMS: atom_id res chain seq x y z
N MET A 1 -11.13 -20.82 24.98
CA MET A 1 -9.75 -20.48 24.55
C MET A 1 -9.24 -19.40 25.49
N ASN A 2 -8.15 -19.67 26.20
CA ASN A 2 -7.67 -18.79 27.26
C ASN A 2 -6.70 -17.73 26.67
N GLN A 3 -6.82 -16.46 27.06
CA GLN A 3 -6.04 -15.35 26.46
C GLN A 3 -4.52 -15.60 26.51
N ALA A 4 -4.05 -16.29 27.55
CA ALA A 4 -2.65 -16.66 27.74
C ALA A 4 -2.10 -17.65 26.69
N GLU A 5 -2.95 -18.48 26.08
CA GLU A 5 -2.54 -19.42 25.04
C GLU A 5 -2.41 -18.72 23.67
N VAL A 6 -3.26 -17.73 23.42
CA VAL A 6 -3.22 -16.92 22.19
C VAL A 6 -1.91 -16.16 22.08
N THR A 7 -1.42 -15.55 23.17
CA THR A 7 -0.15 -14.81 23.17
C THR A 7 1.05 -15.72 22.87
N LYS A 8 1.03 -16.97 23.34
CA LYS A 8 2.07 -17.97 23.06
C LYS A 8 2.05 -18.46 21.61
N LEU A 9 0.90 -18.41 20.94
CA LEU A 9 0.75 -18.78 19.53
C LEU A 9 1.28 -17.68 18.61
N VAL A 10 0.99 -16.42 18.93
CA VAL A 10 1.48 -15.25 18.16
C VAL A 10 3.01 -15.17 18.18
N SER A 11 3.66 -15.46 19.32
CA SER A 11 5.13 -15.45 19.41
C SER A 11 5.79 -16.61 18.64
N LYS A 12 5.10 -17.74 18.46
CA LYS A 12 5.56 -18.86 17.63
C LYS A 12 5.42 -18.59 16.13
N LEU A 13 4.57 -17.63 15.75
CA LEU A 13 4.32 -17.26 14.37
C LEU A 13 5.53 -16.45 13.84
N LYS A 14 6.54 -17.13 13.31
CA LYS A 14 7.75 -16.54 12.70
C LYS A 14 7.45 -15.93 11.32
N ILE A 15 6.46 -15.04 11.22
CA ILE A 15 6.16 -14.34 9.97
C ILE A 15 7.24 -13.27 9.77
N LYS A 16 7.99 -13.40 8.67
CA LYS A 16 8.96 -12.39 8.25
C LYS A 16 8.22 -11.16 7.72
N VAL A 17 7.82 -10.27 8.62
CA VAL A 17 7.30 -8.95 8.24
C VAL A 17 8.47 -8.14 7.71
N ASN A 18 8.51 -7.91 6.39
CA ASN A 18 9.53 -7.08 5.80
C ASN A 18 9.17 -5.61 6.07
N PRO A 19 9.95 -4.86 6.86
CA PRO A 19 9.63 -3.46 7.18
C PRO A 19 9.70 -2.56 5.94
N ARG A 20 10.36 -3.03 4.86
CA ARG A 20 10.43 -2.33 3.59
C ARG A 20 9.40 -2.86 2.62
N LEU A 21 8.48 -1.99 2.23
CA LEU A 21 7.50 -2.24 1.18
C LEU A 21 8.20 -2.57 -0.14
N ARG A 22 7.66 -3.55 -0.89
CA ARG A 22 8.14 -3.84 -2.25
C ARG A 22 7.82 -2.63 -3.13
N LYS A 23 8.87 -2.00 -3.68
CA LYS A 23 8.73 -0.88 -4.61
C LYS A 23 8.00 -1.33 -5.87
N PHE A 24 7.15 -0.48 -6.43
CA PHE A 24 6.57 -0.69 -7.74
C PHE A 24 7.70 -0.77 -8.80
N ARG A 25 7.98 -1.98 -9.31
CA ARG A 25 9.05 -2.19 -10.29
C ARG A 25 8.61 -1.59 -11.63
N ASN A 26 9.46 -0.76 -12.22
CA ASN A 26 9.22 -0.18 -13.52
C ASN A 26 10.47 -0.39 -14.41
N PRO A 27 10.35 -1.00 -15.60
CA PRO A 27 11.49 -1.32 -16.46
C PRO A 27 12.16 -0.07 -17.04
N LEU A 28 11.39 1.01 -17.24
CA LEU A 28 11.85 2.29 -17.79
C LEU A 28 12.52 3.21 -16.73
N GLY A 29 12.86 2.67 -15.56
CA GLY A 29 13.55 3.42 -14.53
C GLY A 29 12.64 4.24 -13.59
N PRO A 30 13.26 5.12 -12.77
CA PRO A 30 12.60 5.80 -11.65
C PRO A 30 11.71 6.99 -12.07
N GLU A 31 12.04 7.68 -13.15
CA GLU A 31 11.28 8.83 -13.64
C GLU A 31 9.88 8.41 -14.11
N GLU A 32 9.82 7.37 -14.93
CA GLU A 32 8.57 6.79 -15.39
C GLU A 32 7.74 6.19 -14.26
N ARG A 33 8.38 5.74 -13.17
CA ARG A 33 7.69 5.34 -11.94
C ARG A 33 6.92 6.52 -11.35
N LEU A 34 7.57 7.68 -11.24
CA LEU A 34 7.00 8.89 -10.67
C LEU A 34 5.88 9.45 -11.56
N ASN A 35 6.05 9.43 -12.88
CA ASN A 35 5.00 9.79 -13.84
C ASN A 35 3.75 8.92 -13.68
N LYS A 36 3.93 7.60 -13.52
CA LYS A 36 2.82 6.66 -13.28
C LYS A 36 2.11 6.93 -11.95
N LEU A 37 2.87 7.20 -10.89
CA LEU A 37 2.31 7.51 -9.57
C LEU A 37 1.54 8.84 -9.60
N ARG A 38 2.07 9.87 -10.28
CA ARG A 38 1.39 11.16 -10.47
C ARG A 38 0.03 10.98 -11.15
N LYS A 39 -0.03 10.26 -12.27
CA LYS A 39 -1.29 9.95 -12.97
C LYS A 39 -2.28 9.23 -12.05
N THR A 40 -1.79 8.25 -11.29
CA THR A 40 -2.62 7.48 -10.35
C THR A 40 -3.18 8.34 -9.22
N VAL A 41 -2.38 9.21 -8.60
CA VAL A 41 -2.85 10.10 -7.51
C VAL A 41 -3.84 11.14 -8.03
N THR A 42 -3.59 11.72 -9.21
CA THR A 42 -4.55 12.64 -9.84
C THR A 42 -5.87 11.94 -10.16
N ALA A 43 -5.83 10.71 -10.68
CA ALA A 43 -7.03 9.92 -10.92
C ALA A 43 -7.76 9.56 -9.61
N LEU A 44 -7.02 9.26 -8.54
CA LEU A 44 -7.59 9.00 -7.21
C LEU A 44 -8.35 10.23 -6.69
N ILE A 45 -7.80 11.44 -6.83
CA ILE A 45 -8.45 12.67 -6.40
C ILE A 45 -9.72 12.94 -7.22
N LYS A 46 -9.68 12.66 -8.52
CA LYS A 46 -10.82 12.90 -9.42
C LYS A 46 -11.98 11.91 -9.20
N HIS A 47 -11.66 10.64 -8.97
CA HIS A 47 -12.65 9.56 -8.94
C HIS A 47 -12.94 9.04 -7.53
N GLU A 48 -12.23 9.55 -6.52
CA GLU A 48 -12.29 9.18 -5.08
C GLU A 48 -11.89 7.73 -4.77
N ARG A 49 -12.14 6.80 -5.70
CA ARG A 49 -11.83 5.37 -5.62
C ARG A 49 -11.28 4.88 -6.95
N ILE A 50 -10.19 4.13 -6.90
CA ILE A 50 -9.56 3.49 -8.06
C ILE A 50 -9.08 2.08 -7.71
N GLU A 51 -9.18 1.17 -8.66
CA GLU A 51 -8.70 -0.21 -8.53
C GLU A 51 -7.32 -0.35 -9.15
N LEU A 52 -6.39 -0.92 -8.40
CA LEU A 52 -4.97 -0.97 -8.74
C LEU A 52 -4.33 -2.23 -8.16
N ASN A 53 -3.27 -2.71 -8.81
CA ASN A 53 -2.43 -3.76 -8.26
C ASN A 53 -1.77 -3.31 -6.94
N PHE A 54 -1.68 -4.22 -5.98
CA PHE A 54 -1.21 -3.99 -4.61
C PHE A 54 0.07 -3.12 -4.48
N PRO A 55 1.21 -3.42 -5.14
CA PRO A 55 2.43 -2.62 -4.99
C PRO A 55 2.26 -1.18 -5.48
N ARG A 56 1.41 -0.97 -6.49
CA ARG A 56 1.13 0.38 -7.03
C ARG A 56 0.17 1.14 -6.12
N ALA A 57 -0.88 0.47 -5.64
CA ALA A 57 -1.85 1.05 -4.71
C ALA A 57 -1.17 1.51 -3.42
N ASN A 58 -0.31 0.66 -2.86
CA ASN A 58 0.38 0.94 -1.61
C ASN A 58 1.36 2.12 -1.72
N GLU A 59 2.12 2.20 -2.82
CA GLU A 59 3.03 3.34 -3.04
C GLU A 59 2.24 4.64 -3.31
N SER A 60 1.18 4.59 -4.12
CA SER A 60 0.30 5.75 -4.34
C SER A 60 -0.40 6.23 -3.07
N ARG A 61 -0.78 5.33 -2.15
CA ARG A 61 -1.35 5.68 -0.85
C ARG A 61 -0.42 6.57 -0.04
N MET A 62 0.87 6.21 0.07
CA MET A 62 1.87 7.00 0.80
C MET A 62 1.99 8.44 0.25
N TYR A 63 1.85 8.62 -1.06
CA TYR A 63 1.89 9.94 -1.69
C TYR A 63 0.57 10.70 -1.51
N ALA A 64 -0.57 10.03 -1.60
CA ALA A 64 -1.88 10.64 -1.38
C ALA A 64 -2.03 11.16 0.07
N GLU A 65 -1.57 10.39 1.06
CA GLU A 65 -1.56 10.78 2.47
C GLU A 65 -0.75 12.07 2.72
N ARG A 66 0.37 12.27 2.01
CA ARG A 66 1.19 13.48 2.14
C ARG A 66 0.57 14.71 1.52
N VAL A 67 -0.14 14.56 0.40
CA VAL A 67 -0.71 15.69 -0.35
C VAL A 67 -1.95 16.22 0.35
N ASN A 68 -2.83 15.33 0.81
CA ASN A 68 -4.15 15.73 1.30
C ASN A 68 -4.34 15.57 2.82
N GLY A 69 -3.39 14.99 3.57
CA GLY A 69 -3.54 14.78 5.02
C GLY A 69 -4.74 13.90 5.43
N ILE A 70 -5.50 13.38 4.46
CA ILE A 70 -6.71 12.58 4.64
C ILE A 70 -6.36 11.13 4.35
N SER A 71 -6.61 10.26 5.34
CA SER A 71 -6.51 8.81 5.19
C SER A 71 -7.67 8.30 4.34
N PHE A 72 -7.60 8.55 3.02
CA PHE A 72 -8.56 7.96 2.09
C PHE A 72 -8.37 6.45 2.11
N ILE A 73 -9.47 5.77 2.41
CA ILE A 73 -9.60 4.32 2.45
C ILE A 73 -9.39 3.80 1.03
N VAL A 74 -8.12 3.58 0.65
CA VAL A 74 -7.78 2.67 -0.44
C VAL A 74 -8.08 1.27 0.08
N LEU A 75 -9.36 0.91 0.11
CA LEU A 75 -9.82 -0.41 0.47
C LEU A 75 -9.33 -1.38 -0.59
N LEU A 76 -8.27 -2.09 -0.20
CA LEU A 76 -7.86 -3.41 -0.66
C LEU A 76 -9.03 -4.14 -1.33
N SER A 77 -9.09 -4.03 -2.66
CA SER A 77 -9.83 -4.94 -3.53
C SER A 77 -8.81 -5.69 -4.39
N CYS A 78 -7.73 -6.16 -3.75
CA CYS A 78 -6.72 -7.00 -4.38
C CYS A 78 -6.41 -8.09 -3.34
N THR A 79 -7.14 -9.20 -3.44
CA THR A 79 -6.70 -10.51 -2.99
C THR A 79 -5.36 -10.90 -3.59
#